data_AF-A0A9X2YBH7-F1
#
_entry.id   AF-A0A9X2YBH7-F1
#
_cell.length_a   1.000
_cell.length_b   1.000
_cell.length_c   1.000
_cell.angle_alpha   90.00
_cell.angle_beta   90.00
_cell.angle_gamma   90.00
#
_symmetry.space_group_name_H-M   'P 1'
#
loop_
_entity.id
_entity.type
_entity.pdbx_description
1 polymer ?
#
loop_
_entity_poly.entity_id
_entity_poly.type
_entity_poly.pdbx_seq_one_letter_code
_entity_poly.pdbx_strand_id
1 'polypeptide(L)' 'MPARVSPTDRVRAKIDELFASDRELPEILEEVARLGAQLLMQAALEAEVTEFLGRDRYQRTAAAPGAQPGSRNGYRA' A
#
# COMPACT_ATOMS: atom_id res chain seq x y z
N MET A 1 7.83 -4.11 -18.36
CA MET A 1 8.02 -3.20 -17.21
C MET A 1 7.30 -3.81 -16.02
N PRO A 2 7.94 -4.06 -14.86
CA PRO A 2 7.22 -4.56 -13.69
C PRO A 2 6.15 -3.54 -13.26
N ALA A 3 4.96 -4.02 -12.91
CA ALA A 3 3.86 -3.16 -12.49
C ALA A 3 4.26 -2.35 -11.25
N ARG A 4 3.95 -1.05 -11.28
CA ARG A 4 4.25 -0.09 -10.21
C ARG A 4 3.28 -0.23 -9.04
N VAL A 5 3.22 -1.41 -8.42
CA VAL A 5 2.23 -1.74 -7.38
C VAL A 5 2.72 -1.29 -6.02
N SER A 6 1.95 -0.48 -5.29
CA SER A 6 2.27 -0.12 -3.90
C SER A 6 1.92 -1.27 -2.95
N PRO A 7 2.52 -1.35 -1.76
CA PRO A 7 2.06 -2.24 -0.71
C PRO A 7 0.57 -2.13 -0.42
N THR A 8 0.02 -0.91 -0.38
CA THR A 8 -1.43 -0.68 -0.21
C THR A 8 -2.21 -1.35 -1.32
N ASP A 9 -1.78 -1.21 -2.58
CA ASP A 9 -2.41 -1.88 -3.73
C ASP A 9 -2.32 -3.41 -3.62
N ARG A 10 -1.21 -3.96 -3.10
CA ARG A 10 -1.08 -5.41 -2.88
C ARG A 10 -2.05 -5.93 -1.82
N VAL A 11 -2.25 -5.19 -0.73
CA VAL A 11 -3.21 -5.60 0.30
C VAL A 11 -4.64 -5.51 -0.24
N ARG A 12 -4.96 -4.45 -1.00
CA ARG A 12 -6.26 -4.31 -1.68
C ARG A 12 -6.53 -5.48 -2.64
N ALA A 13 -5.55 -5.85 -3.47
CA ALA A 13 -5.68 -6.99 -4.38
C ALA A 13 -5.98 -8.30 -3.64
N LYS A 14 -5.36 -8.55 -2.49
CA LYS A 14 -5.67 -9.75 -1.66
C LYS A 14 -7.08 -9.73 -1.10
N ILE A 15 -7.58 -8.56 -0.70
CA ILE A 15 -8.97 -8.40 -0.25
C ILE A 15 -9.92 -8.69 -1.42
N ASP A 16 -9.64 -8.14 -2.59
CA ASP A 16 -10.44 -8.37 -3.80
C ASP A 16 -10.43 -9.87 -4.20
N GLU A 17 -9.28 -10.55 -4.10
CA GLU A 17 -9.16 -11.99 -4.32
C GLU A 17 -10.01 -12.82 -3.35
N LEU A 18 -10.08 -12.43 -2.06
CA LEU A 18 -10.94 -13.11 -1.09
C LEU A 18 -12.42 -12.96 -1.43
N PHE A 19 -12.85 -11.75 -1.81
CA PHE A 19 -14.24 -11.51 -2.21
C PHE A 19 -14.61 -12.14 -3.55
N ALA A 20 -13.62 -12.36 -4.43
CA ALA A 20 -13.81 -13.06 -5.70
C ALA A 20 -13.81 -14.59 -5.56
N SER A 21 -13.54 -15.12 -4.37
CA SER A 21 -13.57 -16.57 -4.11
C SER A 21 -15.01 -17.08 -3.96
N ASP A 22 -15.23 -18.37 -4.20
CA ASP A 22 -16.53 -19.04 -4.02
C ASP A 22 -16.87 -19.34 -2.54
N ARG A 23 -16.17 -18.72 -1.59
CA ARG A 23 -16.37 -18.94 -0.15
C ARG A 23 -17.45 -18.01 0.39
N GLU A 24 -18.20 -18.51 1.36
CA GLU A 24 -19.25 -17.73 2.02
C GLU A 24 -18.64 -16.62 2.88
N LEU A 25 -19.32 -15.47 2.98
CA LEU A 25 -18.84 -14.30 3.73
C LEU A 25 -18.41 -14.60 5.19
N PRO A 26 -19.16 -15.40 5.98
CA PRO A 26 -18.76 -15.75 7.34
C PRO A 26 -17.42 -16.51 7.41
N GLU A 27 -17.06 -17.25 6.37
CA GLU A 27 -15.83 -18.03 6.32
C GLU A 27 -14.59 -17.15 6.09
N ILE A 28 -14.75 -16.02 5.39
CA ILE A 28 -13.64 -15.12 5.04
C ILE A 28 -13.57 -13.89 5.96
N LEU A 29 -14.55 -13.68 6.84
CA LEU A 29 -14.68 -12.45 7.62
C LEU A 29 -13.44 -12.14 8.48
N GLU A 30 -12.84 -13.15 9.12
CA GLU A 30 -11.62 -12.95 9.91
C GLU A 30 -10.43 -12.54 9.02
N GLU A 31 -10.27 -13.17 7.86
CA GLU A 31 -9.20 -12.87 6.91
C GLU A 31 -9.35 -11.45 6.35
N VAL A 32 -10.58 -11.06 6.01
CA VAL A 32 -10.93 -9.70 5.58
C VAL A 32 -10.64 -8.69 6.69
N ALA A 33 -11.01 -8.97 7.94
CA ALA A 33 -10.75 -8.08 9.06
C ALA A 33 -9.24 -7.87 9.29
N ARG A 34 -8.45 -8.95 9.20
CA ARG A 34 -6.99 -8.91 9.33
C ARG A 34 -6.34 -8.10 8.21
N LEU A 35 -6.74 -8.33 6.96
CA LEU A 35 -6.24 -7.56 5.82
C LEU A 35 -6.72 -6.11 5.87
N GLY A 36 -7.93 -5.85 6.37
CA GLY A 36 -8.44 -4.50 6.59
C GLY A 36 -7.61 -3.72 7.60
N ALA A 37 -7.25 -4.34 8.72
CA ALA A 37 -6.34 -3.73 9.70
C ALA A 37 -4.94 -3.48 9.10
N GLN A 38 -4.42 -4.45 8.34
CA GLN A 38 -3.16 -4.29 7.62
C GLN A 38 -3.22 -3.13 6.62
N LEU A 39 -4.31 -3.00 5.85
CA LEU A 39 -4.53 -1.94 4.88
C LEU A 39 -4.51 -0.57 5.54
N LEU A 40 -5.20 -0.43 6.68
CA LEU A 40 -5.26 0.81 7.46
C LEU A 40 -3.87 1.25 7.90
N MET A 41 -3.09 0.34 8.49
CA MET A 41 -1.73 0.62 8.94
C MET A 41 -0.79 0.92 7.76
N GLN A 42 -0.91 0.19 6.66
CA GLN A 42 -0.08 0.38 5.48
C GLN A 42 -0.34 1.72 4.80
N ALA A 43 -1.61 2.13 4.71
CA ALA A 43 -2.00 3.43 4.16
C ALA A 43 -1.46 4.58 5.02
N ALA A 44 -1.52 4.46 6.35
CA ALA A 44 -0.95 5.44 7.26
C ALA A 44 0.57 5.56 7.07
N LEU A 45 1.30 4.43 7.04
CA LEU A 45 2.76 4.44 6.81
C LEU A 45 3.14 5.04 5.45
N GLU A 46 2.37 4.77 4.40
CA GLU A 46 2.64 5.34 3.08
C GLU A 46 2.42 6.86 3.03
N ALA A 47 1.43 7.37 3.77
CA ALA A 47 1.22 8.81 3.94
C ALA A 47 2.42 9.44 4.66
N GLU A 48 2.85 8.87 5.78
CA GLU A 48 4.02 9.34 6.55
C GLU A 48 5.30 9.36 5.71
N VAL A 49 5.57 8.30 4.92
CA VAL A 49 6.75 8.28 4.03
C VAL A 49 6.64 9.35 2.93
N THR A 50 5.44 9.63 2.46
CA THR A 50 5.20 10.67 1.45
C THR A 50 5.44 12.06 2.01
N GLU A 51 4.95 12.31 3.22
CA GLU A 51 5.22 13.54 3.97
C GLU A 51 6.72 13.70 4.26
N PHE A 52 7.36 12.66 4.81
CA PHE A 52 8.79 12.66 5.13
C PHE A 52 9.67 12.94 3.89
N LEU A 53 9.38 12.30 2.75
CA LEU A 53 10.14 12.51 1.52
C LEU A 53 9.75 13.80 0.77
N GLY A 54 8.63 14.43 1.14
CA GLY A 54 8.06 15.60 0.47
C GLY A 54 7.67 15.34 -0.98
N ARG A 55 7.39 14.09 -1.35
CA ARG A 55 7.01 13.73 -2.74
C ARG A 55 6.28 12.39 -2.82
N ASP A 56 5.36 12.31 -3.77
CA ASP A 56 4.60 11.11 -4.08
C ASP A 56 5.46 9.98 -4.61
N ARG A 57 4.90 8.77 -4.61
CA ARG A 57 5.55 7.59 -5.19
C ARG A 57 5.79 7.81 -6.69
N TYR A 58 7.03 7.62 -7.12
CA TYR A 58 7.50 7.87 -8.49
C TYR A 58 7.45 9.33 -8.98
N GLN A 59 7.07 10.30 -8.13
CA GLN A 59 7.26 11.71 -8.46
C GLN A 59 8.75 12.02 -8.54
N ARG A 60 9.15 12.74 -9.60
CA ARG A 60 10.55 13.15 -9.76
C ARG A 60 10.87 14.24 -8.75
N THR A 61 12.01 14.14 -8.07
CA THR A 61 12.48 15.14 -7.09
C THR A 61 12.54 16.55 -7.69
N ALA A 62 12.99 16.69 -8.94
CA ALA A 62 13.03 17.99 -9.63
C ALA A 62 11.64 18.63 -9.85
N ALA A 63 10.56 17.85 -9.76
CA ALA A 63 9.18 18.31 -9.89
C ALA A 63 8.48 18.46 -8.53
N ALA A 64 9.20 18.30 -7.41
CA ALA A 64 8.67 18.37 -6.05
C ALA A 64 9.53 19.35 -5.22
N PRO A 65 9.18 20.66 -5.19
CA PRO A 65 9.88 21.64 -4.37
C PRO A 65 9.89 21.24 -2.89
N GLY A 66 11.05 21.30 -2.23
CA GLY A 66 11.17 20.90 -0.82
C GLY A 66 11.29 19.39 -0.59
N ALA A 67 11.34 18.56 -1.64
CA ALA A 67 11.55 17.14 -1.49
C ALA A 67 12.90 16.82 -0.82
N GLN A 68 12.86 15.94 0.18
CA GLN A 68 14.04 15.51 0.93
C GLN A 68 14.93 14.56 0.11
N PRO A 69 16.25 14.50 0.37
CA PRO A 69 17.10 13.45 -0.19
C PRO A 69 16.65 12.06 0.28
N GLY A 70 17.02 11.01 -0.47
CA GLY A 70 16.68 9.61 -0.17
C GLY A 70 15.75 8.99 -1.20
N SER A 71 15.42 7.70 -1.05
CA SER A 71 14.57 6.94 -2.00
C SER A 71 13.74 5.89 -1.26
N ARG A 72 12.54 5.59 -1.78
CA ARG A 72 11.75 4.42 -1.34
C ARG A 72 12.47 3.15 -1.79
N ASN A 73 12.99 2.35 -0.85
CA ASN A 73 13.86 1.21 -1.14
C ASN A 73 13.19 -0.14 -0.85
N GLY A 74 12.04 -0.37 -1.48
CA GLY A 74 11.25 -1.57 -1.24
C GLY A 74 10.57 -1.60 0.12
N TYR A 75 10.14 -2.79 0.53
CA TYR A 75 9.35 -3.04 1.73
C TYR A 75 9.78 -4.38 2.32
N ARG A 76 9.63 -4.55 3.64
CA ARG A 76 9.89 -5.82 4.34
C ARG A 76 8.55 -6.47 4.70
N ALA A 77 8.45 -7.79 4.48
CA ALA A 77 7.34 -8.63 4.91
C ALA A 77 7.58 -9.17 6.31
#